data_AF-A0A415ZHR2-F1
#
_entry.id   AF-A0A415ZHR2-F1
#
_cell.length_a   1.000
_cell.length_b   1.000
_cell.length_c   1.000
_cell.angle_alpha   90.00
_cell.angle_beta   90.00
_cell.angle_gamma   90.00
#
_symmetry.space_group_name_H-M   'P 1'
#
loop_
_entity.id
_entity.type
_entity.pdbx_description
1 polymer ?
#
loop_
_entity_poly.entity_id
_entity_poly.type
_entity_poly.pdbx_seq_one_letter_code
_entity_poly.pdbx_strand_id
1 'polypeptide(L)'
;MLRCTVKFCGGCNPRYERGDAYKAICAALQDTASFSYPEDGVPYDVLLILRGCTGCPYLYEEIEAAHRVVVAAADEIPQAIDRIRSFTSQA
;
A
#
# COMPACT_ATOMS: atom_id res chain seq x y z
N MET A 1 -10.53 -10.10 -7.40
CA MET A 1 -9.98 -9.57 -6.14
C MET A 1 -8.53 -9.21 -6.42
N LEU A 2 -8.11 -7.98 -6.13
CA LEU A 2 -6.75 -7.53 -6.43
C LEU A 2 -5.73 -8.25 -5.54
N ARG A 3 -4.60 -8.66 -6.11
CA ARG A 3 -3.44 -9.15 -5.36
C ARG A 3 -2.59 -7.95 -4.96
N CYS A 4 -2.64 -7.60 -3.69
CA CYS A 4 -1.93 -6.45 -3.15
C CYS A 4 -0.76 -6.89 -2.27
N THR A 5 0.29 -6.07 -2.25
CA THR A 5 1.42 -6.24 -1.37
C THR A 5 1.73 -4.97 -0.59
N VAL A 6 2.40 -5.08 0.55
CA VAL A 6 2.74 -3.94 1.40
C VAL A 6 4.24 -3.85 1.69
N LYS A 7 4.77 -2.63 1.65
CA LYS A 7 6.09 -2.27 2.19
C LYS A 7 5.96 -1.14 3.19
N PHE A 8 6.65 -1.29 4.31
CA PHE A 8 6.76 -0.28 5.35
C PHE A 8 8.10 0.44 5.23
N CYS A 9 8.08 1.77 5.14
CA CYS A 9 9.27 2.60 4.94
C CYS A 9 9.34 3.75 5.99
N GLY A 10 10.53 4.24 6.30
CA GLY A 10 10.70 5.44 7.12
C GLY A 10 10.37 5.27 8.61
N GLY A 11 11.14 4.42 9.30
CA GLY A 11 11.04 4.20 10.75
C GLY A 11 11.60 5.33 11.62
N CYS A 12 12.42 6.24 11.06
CA CYS A 12 13.17 7.23 11.85
C CYS A 12 12.33 8.43 12.33
N ASN A 13 11.12 8.66 11.78
CA ASN A 13 10.19 9.70 12.24
C ASN A 13 8.73 9.36 11.83
N PRO A 14 8.04 8.48 12.56
CA PRO A 14 6.66 8.11 12.24
C PRO A 14 5.69 9.24 12.61
N ARG A 15 5.01 9.81 11.61
CA ARG A 15 3.90 10.75 11.81
C ARG A 15 2.57 10.07 12.15
N TYR A 16 2.50 8.75 11.98
CA TYR A 16 1.33 7.92 12.27
C TYR A 16 1.74 6.44 12.46
N GLU A 17 0.87 5.67 13.12
CA GLU A 17 1.06 4.24 13.32
C GLU A 17 0.71 3.47 12.04
N ARG A 18 1.73 3.13 11.25
CA ARG A 18 1.60 2.42 9.97
C ARG A 18 0.94 1.05 10.11
N GLY A 19 1.14 0.37 11.24
CA GLY A 19 0.52 -0.92 11.50
C GLY A 19 -1.01 -0.82 11.58
N ASP A 20 -1.51 0.24 12.22
CA ASP A 20 -2.95 0.46 12.33
C ASP A 20 -3.54 0.97 11.01
N ALA A 21 -2.80 1.79 10.26
CA ALA A 21 -3.17 2.16 8.92
C ALA A 21 -3.27 0.95 7.98
N TYR A 22 -2.30 0.02 8.04
CA TYR A 22 -2.34 -1.22 7.28
C TYR A 22 -3.60 -2.03 7.61
N LYS A 23 -3.87 -2.25 8.90
CA LYS A 23 -5.07 -2.97 9.34
C LYS A 23 -6.36 -2.30 8.86
N ALA A 24 -6.45 -0.97 8.94
CA ALA A 24 -7.60 -0.20 8.49
C ALA A 24 -7.82 -0.35 6.98
N ILE A 25 -6.75 -0.26 6.18
CA ILE A 25 -6.79 -0.45 4.72
C ILE A 25 -7.20 -1.88 4.37
N CYS A 26 -6.61 -2.89 5.00
CA CYS A 26 -6.97 -4.29 4.78
C CYS A 26 -8.44 -4.56 5.13
N ALA A 27 -8.92 -4.07 6.28
CA ALA A 27 -10.30 -4.23 6.70
C ALA A 27 -11.28 -3.57 5.72
N ALA A 28 -10.98 -2.35 5.25
CA ALA A 28 -11.82 -1.61 4.32
C ALA A 28 -11.86 -2.21 2.90
N LEU A 29 -10.88 -3.05 2.56
CA LEU A 29 -10.71 -3.65 1.23
C LEU A 29 -10.83 -5.17 1.22
N GLN A 30 -11.24 -5.80 2.33
CA GLN A 30 -11.30 -7.26 2.45
C GLN A 30 -12.13 -7.94 1.34
N ASP A 31 -13.16 -7.25 0.83
CA ASP A 31 -14.05 -7.77 -0.23
C ASP A 31 -13.51 -7.49 -1.65
N THR A 32 -12.43 -6.72 -1.76
CA THR A 32 -11.93 -6.15 -3.02
C THR A 32 -10.49 -6.56 -3.31
N ALA A 33 -9.65 -6.68 -2.29
CA ALA A 33 -8.22 -6.93 -2.37
C ALA A 33 -7.74 -7.93 -1.31
N SER A 34 -6.78 -8.76 -1.67
CA SER A 34 -6.03 -9.63 -0.76
C SER A 34 -4.64 -9.05 -0.56
N PHE A 35 -4.22 -8.87 0.70
CA PHE A 35 -2.90 -8.33 1.03
C PHE A 35 -1.95 -9.42 1.50
N SER A 36 -0.75 -9.47 0.93
CA SER A 36 0.36 -10.31 1.38
C SER A 36 1.68 -9.52 1.46
N TYR A 37 2.72 -10.14 2.00
CA TYR A 37 4.07 -9.59 1.86
C TYR A 37 4.63 -9.89 0.47
N PRO A 38 5.53 -9.04 -0.05
CA PRO A 38 6.10 -9.25 -1.38
C PRO A 38 6.98 -10.50 -1.35
N GLU A 39 6.85 -11.30 -2.40
CA GLU A 39 7.56 -12.56 -2.60
C GLU A 39 8.38 -12.43 -3.90
N ASP A 40 9.56 -13.06 -3.93
CA ASP A 40 10.46 -12.95 -5.08
C ASP A 40 9.83 -13.56 -6.34
N GLY A 41 9.85 -12.79 -7.44
CA GLY A 41 9.30 -13.22 -8.73
C GLY A 41 7.76 -13.28 -8.80
N VAL A 42 7.07 -12.76 -7.78
CA VAL A 42 5.60 -12.72 -7.77
C VAL A 42 5.11 -11.34 -8.21
N PRO A 43 4.28 -11.25 -9.27
CA PRO A 43 3.65 -10.00 -9.68
C PRO A 43 2.42 -9.69 -8.82
N TYR A 44 2.19 -8.40 -8.60
CA TYR A 44 1.08 -7.85 -7.83
C TYR A 44 0.31 -6.80 -8.64
N ASP A 45 -0.98 -6.62 -8.34
CA ASP A 45 -1.76 -5.53 -8.93
C ASP A 45 -1.42 -4.20 -8.26
N VAL A 46 -1.23 -4.22 -6.94
CA VAL A 46 -0.93 -3.01 -6.16
C VAL A 46 0.17 -3.25 -5.16
N LEU A 47 1.16 -2.35 -5.14
CA LEU A 47 2.10 -2.19 -4.05
C LEU A 47 1.68 -0.98 -3.19
N LEU A 48 1.29 -1.26 -1.95
CA LEU A 48 1.01 -0.29 -0.91
C LEU A 48 2.30 0.07 -0.15
N ILE A 49 2.68 1.33 -0.17
CA ILE A 49 3.89 1.85 0.49
C ILE A 49 3.47 2.73 1.65
N LEU A 50 3.57 2.19 2.87
CA LEU A 50 3.28 2.91 4.10
C LEU A 50 4.57 3.54 4.63
N ARG A 51 4.72 4.84 4.47
CA ARG A 51 5.95 5.57 4.80
C ARG A 51 5.74 6.63 5.88
N GLY A 52 6.67 6.76 6.83
CA GLY A 52 6.60 7.80 7.87
C GLY A 52 7.23 9.15 7.49
N CYS A 53 8.22 9.13 6.59
CA CYS A 53 8.95 10.32 6.16
C CYS A 53 8.60 10.66 4.70
N THR A 54 8.64 11.95 4.31
CA THR A 54 8.44 12.40 2.92
C THR A 54 9.77 12.58 2.15
N GLY A 55 10.92 12.43 2.81
CA GLY A 55 12.24 12.72 2.23
C GLY A 55 12.85 11.64 1.31
N CYS A 56 12.41 10.39 1.38
CA CYS A 56 12.98 9.31 0.55
C CYS A 56 12.04 8.93 -0.61
N PRO A 57 12.36 9.21 -1.87
CA PRO A 57 11.46 8.91 -3.00
C PRO A 57 11.45 7.43 -3.40
N TYR A 58 12.03 6.53 -2.62
CA TYR A 58 12.13 5.11 -2.98
C TYR A 58 10.77 4.42 -3.10
N LEU A 59 10.52 3.77 -4.23
CA LEU A 59 9.24 3.15 -4.60
C LEU A 59 9.30 1.62 -4.75
N TYR A 60 10.38 0.98 -4.28
CA TYR A 60 10.60 -0.46 -4.36
C TYR A 60 10.39 -1.00 -5.79
N GLU A 61 11.16 -0.49 -6.75
CA GLU A 61 11.07 -0.86 -8.17
C GLU A 61 11.37 -2.34 -8.42
N GLU A 62 12.09 -3.00 -7.51
CA GLU A 62 12.35 -4.43 -7.52
C GLU A 62 11.10 -5.30 -7.32
N ILE A 63 10.01 -4.71 -6.81
CA ILE A 63 8.73 -5.39 -6.64
C ILE A 63 7.89 -5.14 -7.88
N GLU A 64 7.54 -6.22 -8.59
CA GLU A 64 6.69 -6.16 -9.75
C GLU A 64 5.24 -5.88 -9.32
N ALA A 65 4.80 -4.63 -9.53
CA ALA A 65 3.43 -4.20 -9.26
C ALA A 65 2.92 -3.24 -10.34
N ALA A 66 1.69 -3.48 -10.81
CA ALA A 66 1.04 -2.66 -11.84
C ALA A 66 0.75 -1.23 -11.34
N HIS A 67 0.33 -1.12 -10.07
CA HIS A 67 0.04 0.17 -9.43
C HIS A 67 0.83 0.33 -8.12
N ARG A 68 1.20 1.57 -7.81
CA ARG A 68 1.86 1.94 -6.55
C ARG A 68 1.04 2.99 -5.82
N VAL A 69 0.72 2.74 -4.56
CA VAL A 69 -0.04 3.65 -3.70
C VAL A 69 0.80 3.98 -2.49
N VAL A 70 1.06 5.26 -2.28
CA VAL A 70 1.90 5.75 -1.18
C VAL A 70 1.03 6.41 -0.13
N VAL A 71 1.25 6.07 1.14
CA VAL A 71 0.59 6.69 2.30
C VAL A 71 1.67 7.23 3.23
N ALA A 72 1.80 8.55 3.26
CA ALA A 72 2.77 9.29 4.06
C ALA A 72 2.18 9.82 5.38
N ALA A 73 0.85 9.90 5.49
CA ALA A 73 0.13 10.38 6.66
C ALA A 73 -1.22 9.67 6.85
N ALA A 74 -1.78 9.76 8.06
CA ALA A 74 -3.02 9.05 8.42
C ALA A 74 -4.27 9.58 7.68
N ASP A 75 -4.29 10.86 7.34
CA ASP A 75 -5.36 11.52 6.58
C ASP A 75 -5.40 11.12 5.10
N GLU A 76 -4.33 10.51 4.58
CA GLU A 76 -4.28 9.95 3.22
C GLU A 76 -4.89 8.54 3.13
N ILE A 77 -5.17 7.88 4.26
CA ILE A 77 -5.72 6.51 4.29
C ILE A 77 -7.03 6.38 3.49
N PRO A 78 -8.04 7.27 3.64
CA PRO A 78 -9.28 7.17 2.85
C PRO A 78 -9.02 7.26 1.35
N GLN A 79 -8.13 8.17 0.93
CA GLN A 79 -7.77 8.36 -0.47
C GLN A 79 -7.05 7.14 -1.05
N ALA A 80 -6.20 6.48 -0.25
CA ALA A 80 -5.55 5.24 -0.64
C ALA A 80 -6.55 4.10 -0.85
N ILE A 81 -7.55 3.97 0.04
CA ILE A 81 -8.63 2.97 -0.08
C ILE A 81 -9.42 3.19 -1.37
N ASP A 82 -9.87 4.42 -1.62
CA ASP A 82 -10.65 4.75 -2.82
C ASP A 82 -9.83 4.52 -4.10
N ARG A 83 -8.54 4.85 -4.06
CA ARG A 83 -7.65 4.61 -5.20
C ARG A 83 -7.48 3.12 -5.48
N ILE A 84 -7.28 2.29 -4.46
CA ILE A 84 -7.18 0.83 -4.64
C ILE A 84 -8.49 0.26 -5.18
N ARG A 85 -9.65 0.70 -4.69
CA ARG A 85 -10.96 0.31 -5.23
C ARG A 85 -11.09 0.65 -6.70
N SER A 86 -10.62 1.83 -7.12
CA SER A 86 -10.71 2.25 -8.53
C SER A 86 -9.95 1.34 -9.51
N PHE A 87 -8.96 0.56 -9.03
CA PHE A 87 -8.24 -0.39 -9.87
C PHE A 87 -9.02 -1.67 -10.15
N THR A 88 -10.04 -2.01 -9.35
CA THR A 88 -10.92 -3.14 -9.70
C THR A 88 -11.77 -2.91 -10.93
N SER A 89 -12.04 -1.65 -11.28
CA SER A 89 -12.75 -1.28 -12.50
C SER A 89 -11.89 -1.43 -13.77
N GLN A 90 -10.58 -1.67 -13.61
CA GLN A 90 -9.60 -1.73 -14.71
C GLN A 90 -8.99 -3.14 -14.89
N ALA A 91 -9.35 -4.09 -14.02
CA ALA A 91 -8.83 -5.47 -13.99
C ALA A 91 -9.81 -6.47 -14.60
#